data_AF-A0A836URU7-F1
#
_entry.id   AF-A0A836URU7-F1
#
_cell.length_a   1.000
_cell.length_b   1.000
_cell.length_c   1.000
_cell.angle_alpha   90.00
_cell.angle_beta   90.00
_cell.angle_gamma   90.00
#
_symmetry.space_group_name_H-M   'P 1'
#
loop_
_entity.id
_entity.type
_entity.pdbx_description
1 polymer ?
#
loop_
_entity_poly.entity_id
_entity_poly.type
_entity_poly.pdbx_seq_one_letter_code
_entity_poly.pdbx_strand_id
1 'polypeptide(L)'
;IGEPLMIHGVKDRNEREIRVRELMQQVGLNPQHLLRYPHAFSGGQRQRIGIARALALNPRLIVADEPVSALDVSVQAQILNLLQRLRRDLGLTYLFIAHDLSVVRHIADRVAVMYVGKILEMAPVDRLYAQPAHPYTEALLAAAPPPDPERRETPLLLPGEVADPAAPPPGCPFHPRCRHAQETCRSEVPVLREIAPGHQVSCHLADELNLQGMQ
;
A
#
# COMPACT_ATOMS: atom_id res chain seq x y z
N ILE A 1 -1.41 -22.84 7.42
CA ILE A 1 -0.28 -22.69 6.46
C ILE A 1 -0.35 -23.73 5.35
N GLY A 2 -0.42 -25.04 5.65
CA GLY A 2 -0.30 -26.09 4.62
C GLY A 2 -1.52 -26.34 3.71
N GLU A 3 -2.63 -25.63 3.88
CA GLU A 3 -3.83 -25.81 3.04
C GLU A 3 -3.58 -25.63 1.53
N PRO A 4 -2.85 -24.61 1.05
CA PRO A 4 -2.51 -24.49 -0.37
C PRO A 4 -1.72 -25.70 -0.90
N LEU A 5 -0.83 -26.29 -0.10
CA LEU A 5 -0.08 -27.49 -0.50
C LEU A 5 -1.02 -28.68 -0.73
N MET A 6 -2.06 -28.82 0.10
CA MET A 6 -3.07 -29.87 -0.06
C MET A 6 -3.87 -29.69 -1.35
N ILE A 7 -4.35 -28.46 -1.59
CA ILE A 7 -5.14 -28.11 -2.77
C ILE A 7 -4.33 -28.34 -4.05
N HIS A 8 -3.02 -28.04 -4.02
CA HIS A 8 -2.13 -28.17 -5.17
C HIS A 8 -1.37 -29.50 -5.26
N GLY A 9 -1.88 -30.56 -4.60
CA GLY A 9 -1.48 -31.93 -4.90
C GLY A 9 -0.28 -32.48 -4.13
N VAL A 10 0.21 -31.81 -3.09
CA VAL A 10 1.20 -32.38 -2.16
C VAL A 10 0.48 -33.35 -1.23
N LYS A 11 0.39 -34.62 -1.66
CA LYS A 11 -0.38 -35.66 -0.96
C LYS A 11 0.33 -36.17 0.29
N ASP A 12 1.65 -36.26 0.26
CA ASP A 12 2.41 -36.77 1.39
C ASP A 12 2.27 -35.84 2.61
N ARG A 13 1.98 -36.43 3.78
CA ARG A 13 1.77 -35.66 5.01
C ARG A 13 3.10 -35.16 5.57
N ASN A 14 4.14 -35.98 5.50
CA ASN A 14 5.44 -35.66 6.07
C ASN A 14 6.10 -34.51 5.28
N GLU A 15 6.04 -34.57 3.95
CA GLU A 15 6.48 -33.50 3.04
C GLU A 15 5.77 -32.17 3.34
N ARG A 16 4.45 -32.19 3.52
CA ARG A 16 3.69 -30.99 3.93
C ARG A 16 4.14 -30.46 5.27
N GLU A 17 4.35 -31.33 6.25
CA GLU A 17 4.77 -30.90 7.59
C GLU A 17 6.16 -30.28 7.57
N ILE A 18 7.13 -30.91 6.87
CA ILE A 18 8.48 -30.37 6.67
C ILE A 18 8.39 -28.98 6.04
N ARG A 19 7.64 -28.85 4.94
CA ARG A 19 7.47 -27.57 4.25
C ARG A 19 6.85 -26.49 5.12
N VAL A 20 5.84 -26.84 5.91
CA VAL A 20 5.22 -25.88 6.84
C VAL A 20 6.20 -25.44 7.93
N ARG A 21 7.03 -26.34 8.45
CA ARG A 21 8.07 -26.01 9.44
C ARG A 21 9.10 -25.02 8.87
N GLU A 22 9.55 -25.24 7.63
CA GLU A 22 10.43 -24.30 6.92
C GLU A 22 9.79 -22.93 6.77
N LEU A 23 8.53 -22.87 6.31
CA LEU A 23 7.80 -21.62 6.13
C LEU A 23 7.64 -20.86 7.45
N MET A 24 7.39 -21.55 8.56
CA MET A 24 7.35 -20.93 9.89
C MET A 24 8.70 -20.30 10.25
N GLN A 25 9.80 -21.00 10.03
CA GLN A 25 11.14 -20.46 10.29
C GLN A 25 11.44 -19.24 9.41
N GLN A 26 11.10 -19.28 8.11
CA GLN A 26 11.32 -18.16 7.17
C GLN A 26 10.65 -16.86 7.62
N VAL A 27 9.46 -16.96 8.22
CA VAL A 27 8.73 -15.80 8.77
C VAL A 27 9.06 -15.51 10.23
N GLY A 28 10.05 -16.19 10.83
CA GLY A 28 10.52 -15.96 12.19
C GLY A 28 9.60 -16.49 13.29
N LEU A 29 8.87 -17.57 13.03
CA LEU A 29 8.02 -18.27 14.00
C LEU A 29 8.66 -19.60 14.42
N ASN A 30 8.47 -19.97 15.69
CA ASN A 30 8.94 -21.26 16.21
C ASN A 30 8.04 -22.41 15.67
N PRO A 31 8.59 -23.40 14.94
CA PRO A 31 7.83 -24.54 14.41
C PRO A 31 7.12 -25.39 15.47
N GLN A 32 7.55 -25.33 16.73
CA GLN A 32 6.86 -25.99 17.84
C GLN A 32 5.44 -25.46 18.06
N HIS A 33 5.13 -24.26 17.53
CA HIS A 33 3.80 -23.65 17.64
C HIS A 33 2.80 -24.17 16.59
N LEU A 34 3.18 -25.15 15.76
CA LEU A 34 2.36 -25.73 14.69
C LEU A 34 0.94 -26.13 15.12
N LEU A 35 0.82 -26.66 16.34
CA LEU A 35 -0.44 -27.20 16.89
C LEU A 35 -1.22 -26.16 17.70
N ARG A 36 -0.75 -24.91 17.77
CA ARG A 36 -1.47 -23.85 18.50
C ARG A 36 -2.66 -23.34 17.69
N TYR A 37 -3.73 -23.00 18.39
CA TYR A 37 -4.89 -22.35 17.80
C TYR A 37 -4.61 -20.88 17.45
N PRO A 38 -5.30 -20.30 16.45
CA PRO A 38 -5.10 -18.92 16.01
C PRO A 38 -5.18 -17.86 17.12
N HIS A 39 -6.02 -18.06 18.14
CA HIS A 39 -6.18 -17.13 19.26
C HIS A 39 -4.96 -17.08 20.20
N ALA A 40 -4.07 -18.07 20.14
CA ALA A 40 -2.85 -18.12 20.94
C ALA A 40 -1.67 -17.33 20.33
N PHE A 41 -1.91 -16.63 19.21
CA PHE A 41 -0.91 -15.82 18.52
C PHE A 41 -1.23 -14.32 18.62
N SER A 42 -0.20 -13.48 18.73
CA SER A 42 -0.35 -12.03 18.62
C SER A 42 -0.78 -11.61 17.22
N GLY A 43 -1.23 -10.36 17.04
CA GLY A 43 -1.57 -9.81 15.72
C GLY A 43 -0.44 -9.97 14.70
N GLY A 44 0.78 -9.57 15.08
CA GLY A 44 1.96 -9.74 14.22
C GLY A 44 2.31 -11.19 13.92
N GLN A 45 2.12 -12.11 14.86
CA GLN A 45 2.32 -13.54 14.61
C GLN A 45 1.28 -14.10 13.63
N ARG A 46 0.01 -13.70 13.76
CA ARG A 46 -1.04 -14.07 12.79
C ARG A 46 -0.72 -13.53 11.40
N GLN A 47 -0.17 -12.32 11.30
CA GLN A 47 0.26 -11.76 10.02
C GLN A 47 1.40 -12.58 9.40
N ARG A 48 2.41 -12.95 10.20
CA ARG A 48 3.50 -13.85 9.77
C ARG A 48 2.98 -15.21 9.29
N ILE A 49 1.98 -15.78 9.96
CA ILE A 49 1.31 -17.01 9.52
C ILE A 49 0.62 -16.80 8.15
N GLY A 50 -0.03 -15.66 7.95
CA GLY A 50 -0.62 -15.27 6.66
C GLY A 50 0.42 -15.21 5.53
N ILE A 51 1.56 -14.55 5.79
CA ILE A 51 2.69 -14.47 4.86
C ILE A 51 3.24 -15.87 4.56
N ALA A 52 3.47 -16.69 5.58
CA ALA A 52 3.94 -18.07 5.40
C ALA A 52 2.98 -18.91 4.55
N ARG A 53 1.66 -18.72 4.72
CA ARG A 53 0.65 -19.37 3.88
C ARG A 53 0.72 -18.90 2.44
N ALA A 54 0.91 -17.60 2.19
CA ALA A 54 1.05 -17.05 0.83
C ALA A 54 2.30 -17.58 0.12
N LEU A 55 3.40 -17.78 0.86
CA LEU A 55 4.66 -18.32 0.34
C LEU A 55 4.64 -19.83 0.07
N ALA A 56 3.60 -20.54 0.50
CA ALA A 56 3.59 -22.01 0.49
C ALA A 56 3.89 -22.61 -0.89
N LEU A 57 3.40 -21.97 -1.96
CA LEU A 57 3.53 -22.43 -3.34
C LEU A 57 4.65 -21.75 -4.13
N ASN A 58 5.61 -21.09 -3.47
CA ASN A 58 6.71 -20.35 -4.11
C ASN A 58 6.20 -19.34 -5.18
N PRO A 59 5.31 -18.40 -4.82
CA PRO A 59 4.78 -17.44 -5.78
C PRO A 59 5.86 -16.50 -6.30
N ARG A 60 5.64 -15.91 -7.47
CA ARG A 60 6.45 -14.77 -7.97
C ARG A 60 5.85 -13.41 -7.60
N LEU A 61 4.55 -13.37 -7.33
CA LEU A 61 3.78 -12.17 -7.02
C LEU A 61 2.96 -12.40 -5.74
N ILE A 62 2.98 -11.44 -4.84
CA ILE A 62 2.11 -11.38 -3.68
C ILE A 62 1.33 -10.06 -3.72
N VAL A 63 0.00 -10.17 -3.61
CA VAL A 63 -0.89 -9.03 -3.36
C VAL A 63 -1.06 -8.91 -1.84
N ALA A 64 -0.62 -7.78 -1.29
CA ALA A 64 -0.67 -7.51 0.13
C ALA A 64 -1.69 -6.39 0.37
N ASP A 65 -2.91 -6.79 0.75
CA ASP A 65 -4.01 -5.87 1.02
C ASP A 65 -4.04 -5.48 2.50
N GLU A 66 -3.76 -4.21 2.77
CA GLU A 66 -3.57 -3.63 4.10
C GLU A 66 -2.81 -4.52 5.10
N PRO A 67 -1.61 -5.01 4.76
CA PRO A 67 -0.95 -6.08 5.51
C PRO A 67 -0.46 -5.66 6.90
N VAL A 68 -0.60 -4.39 7.27
CA VAL A 68 -0.09 -3.82 8.52
C VAL A 68 -1.10 -2.91 9.25
N SER A 69 -2.32 -2.70 8.71
CA SER A 69 -3.26 -1.70 9.26
C SER A 69 -3.75 -2.01 10.68
N ALA A 70 -3.84 -3.29 11.05
CA ALA A 70 -4.31 -3.74 12.37
C ALA A 70 -3.18 -3.95 13.41
N LEU A 71 -1.98 -3.43 13.16
CA LEU A 71 -0.78 -3.68 13.99
C LEU A 71 -0.28 -2.38 14.61
N ASP A 72 0.30 -2.49 15.81
CA ASP A 72 1.02 -1.36 16.43
C ASP A 72 2.27 -0.99 15.61
N VAL A 73 2.71 0.27 15.70
CA VAL A 73 3.81 0.83 14.91
C VAL A 73 5.08 -0.02 14.98
N SER A 74 5.41 -0.59 16.15
CA SER A 74 6.60 -1.40 16.33
C SER A 74 6.51 -2.73 15.55
N VAL A 75 5.34 -3.37 15.57
CA VAL A 75 5.07 -4.61 14.84
C VAL A 75 4.93 -4.34 13.33
N GLN A 76 4.34 -3.21 12.92
CA GLN A 76 4.30 -2.80 11.51
C GLN A 76 5.71 -2.77 10.92
N ALA A 77 6.66 -2.10 11.58
CA ALA A 77 8.05 -2.03 11.14
C ALA A 77 8.70 -3.42 11.02
N GLN A 78 8.43 -4.33 11.96
CA GLN A 78 8.92 -5.71 11.88
C GLN A 78 8.36 -6.48 10.67
N ILE A 79 7.08 -6.28 10.34
CA ILE A 79 6.44 -6.92 9.19
C ILE A 79 6.99 -6.34 7.87
N LEU A 80 7.18 -5.03 7.77
CA LEU A 80 7.78 -4.40 6.59
C LEU A 80 9.21 -4.91 6.36
N ASN A 81 10.02 -4.99 7.41
CA ASN A 81 11.37 -5.54 7.34
C ASN A 81 11.39 -7.01 6.91
N LEU A 82 10.42 -7.81 7.39
CA LEU A 82 10.22 -9.18 6.95
C LEU A 82 9.90 -9.25 5.45
N LEU A 83 8.94 -8.46 4.97
CA LEU A 83 8.58 -8.44 3.55
C LEU A 83 9.75 -8.01 2.66
N GLN A 84 10.49 -6.98 3.04
CA GLN A 84 11.67 -6.56 2.28
C GLN A 84 12.76 -7.63 2.22
N ARG A 85 12.99 -8.33 3.34
CA ARG A 85 13.94 -9.46 3.36
C ARG A 85 13.47 -10.59 2.44
N LEU A 86 12.20 -10.99 2.53
CA LEU A 86 11.62 -12.00 1.65
C LEU A 86 11.67 -11.59 0.17
N ARG A 87 11.46 -10.29 -0.14
CA ARG A 87 11.64 -9.73 -1.49
C ARG A 87 13.00 -10.07 -2.06
N ARG A 88 14.05 -9.77 -1.30
CA ARG A 88 15.45 -9.96 -1.70
C ARG A 88 15.81 -11.44 -1.78
N ASP A 89 15.46 -12.21 -0.76
CA ASP A 89 15.86 -13.60 -0.62
C ASP A 89 15.17 -14.51 -1.66
N LEU A 90 13.92 -14.20 -2.02
CA LEU A 90 13.08 -15.05 -2.87
C LEU A 90 12.75 -14.44 -4.25
N GLY A 91 13.22 -13.21 -4.53
CA GLY A 91 12.93 -12.52 -5.79
C GLY A 91 11.44 -12.20 -5.99
N LEU A 92 10.72 -11.86 -4.91
CA LEU A 92 9.28 -11.62 -4.96
C LEU A 92 8.94 -10.26 -5.56
N THR A 93 7.82 -10.20 -6.27
CA THR A 93 7.14 -8.95 -6.62
C THR A 93 5.98 -8.72 -5.65
N TYR A 94 5.80 -7.47 -5.19
CA TYR A 94 4.67 -7.08 -4.35
C TYR A 94 3.76 -6.08 -5.05
N LEU A 95 2.45 -6.32 -5.00
CA LEU A 95 1.44 -5.28 -5.10
C LEU A 95 0.98 -4.97 -3.68
N PHE A 96 1.38 -3.82 -3.15
CA PHE A 96 1.12 -3.43 -1.77
C PHE A 96 0.02 -2.36 -1.73
N ILE A 97 -1.06 -2.63 -1.01
CA ILE A 97 -2.21 -1.73 -0.87
C ILE A 97 -2.24 -1.24 0.57
N ALA A 98 -2.22 0.09 0.75
CA ALA A 98 -2.27 0.74 2.04
C ALA A 98 -2.85 2.14 1.92
N HIS A 99 -3.42 2.64 3.02
CA HIS A 99 -3.93 4.00 3.14
C HIS A 99 -2.91 4.97 3.75
N ASP A 100 -1.83 4.46 4.38
CA ASP A 100 -0.77 5.28 4.97
C ASP A 100 0.43 5.37 4.02
N LEU A 101 0.66 6.57 3.47
CA LEU A 101 1.82 6.83 2.61
C LEU A 101 3.14 6.63 3.36
N SER A 102 3.21 6.90 4.66
CA SER A 102 4.43 6.66 5.46
C SER A 102 4.89 5.21 5.36
N VAL A 103 3.96 4.25 5.42
CA VAL A 103 4.23 2.82 5.23
C VAL A 103 4.65 2.52 3.78
N VAL A 104 3.93 3.07 2.80
CA VAL A 104 4.18 2.83 1.37
C VAL A 104 5.59 3.27 0.98
N ARG A 105 6.09 4.41 1.49
CA ARG A 105 7.44 4.93 1.21
C ARG A 105 8.55 3.92 1.51
N HIS A 106 8.36 3.05 2.50
CA HIS A 106 9.40 2.12 2.96
C HIS A 106 9.54 0.87 2.09
N ILE A 107 8.53 0.52 1.27
CA ILE A 107 8.48 -0.77 0.58
C ILE A 107 8.29 -0.65 -0.94
N ALA A 108 7.69 0.43 -1.40
CA ALA A 108 7.32 0.59 -2.80
C ALA A 108 8.44 1.21 -3.63
N ASP A 109 8.65 0.68 -4.83
CA ASP A 109 9.52 1.30 -5.84
C ASP A 109 8.72 2.34 -6.68
N ARG A 110 7.42 2.10 -6.86
CA ARG A 110 6.45 2.97 -7.54
C ARG A 110 5.15 3.02 -6.76
N VAL A 111 4.48 4.16 -6.77
CA VAL A 111 3.23 4.40 -6.04
C VAL A 111 2.16 4.86 -7.02
N ALA A 112 0.95 4.30 -6.88
CA ALA A 112 -0.25 4.76 -7.57
C ALA A 112 -1.27 5.23 -6.52
N VAL A 113 -1.70 6.48 -6.62
CA VAL A 113 -2.69 7.09 -5.75
C VAL A 113 -4.05 6.97 -6.42
N MET A 114 -5.01 6.40 -5.69
CA MET A 114 -6.37 6.19 -6.18
C MET A 114 -7.37 7.01 -5.37
N TYR A 115 -8.40 7.50 -6.06
CA TYR A 115 -9.57 8.13 -5.44
C TYR A 115 -10.82 7.64 -6.15
N VAL A 116 -11.78 7.10 -5.39
CA VAL A 116 -13.10 6.68 -5.90
C VAL A 116 -12.95 5.75 -7.14
N GLY A 117 -12.05 4.77 -7.04
CA GLY A 117 -11.80 3.78 -8.09
C GLY A 117 -10.99 4.28 -9.30
N LYS A 118 -10.47 5.50 -9.30
CA LYS A 118 -9.64 6.06 -10.38
C LYS A 118 -8.21 6.30 -9.91
N ILE A 119 -7.23 5.94 -10.73
CA ILE A 119 -5.83 6.32 -10.53
C ILE A 119 -5.72 7.81 -10.87
N LEU A 120 -5.38 8.62 -9.87
CA LEU A 120 -5.21 10.06 -10.02
C LEU A 120 -3.75 10.43 -10.26
N GLU A 121 -2.82 9.66 -9.73
CA GLU A 121 -1.39 9.92 -9.89
C GLU A 121 -0.59 8.62 -9.76
N MET A 122 0.46 8.46 -10.54
CA MET A 122 1.40 7.35 -10.43
C MET A 122 2.82 7.81 -10.75
N ALA A 123 3.77 7.52 -9.88
CA ALA A 123 5.18 7.91 -10.05
C ALA A 123 6.14 6.98 -9.30
N PRO A 124 7.46 7.02 -9.59
CA PRO A 124 8.48 6.53 -8.67
C PRO A 124 8.28 7.13 -7.29
N VAL A 125 8.51 6.32 -6.24
CA VAL A 125 8.22 6.72 -4.85
C VAL A 125 8.89 8.06 -4.50
N ASP A 126 10.17 8.24 -4.80
CA ASP A 126 10.90 9.46 -4.42
C ASP A 126 10.33 10.71 -5.10
N ARG A 127 9.92 10.59 -6.37
CA ARG A 127 9.33 11.71 -7.12
C ARG A 127 7.95 12.07 -6.61
N LEU A 128 7.09 11.08 -6.33
CA LEU A 128 5.73 11.33 -5.84
C LEU A 128 5.74 12.08 -4.51
N TYR A 129 6.70 11.76 -3.62
CA TYR A 129 6.79 12.39 -2.30
C TYR A 129 7.42 13.77 -2.37
N ALA A 130 8.40 13.98 -3.26
CA ALA A 130 9.08 15.27 -3.39
C ALA A 130 8.25 16.29 -4.20
N GLN A 131 7.57 15.83 -5.24
CA GLN A 131 6.89 16.67 -6.24
C GLN A 131 5.55 16.01 -6.64
N PRO A 132 4.53 16.01 -5.77
CA PRO A 132 3.21 15.53 -6.15
C PRO A 132 2.62 16.41 -7.26
N ALA A 133 1.88 15.81 -8.19
CA ALA A 133 1.26 16.49 -9.32
C ALA A 133 -0.28 16.58 -9.22
N HIS A 134 -0.89 15.84 -8.29
CA HIS A 134 -2.32 15.91 -8.05
C HIS A 134 -2.64 16.53 -6.68
N PRO A 135 -3.59 17.49 -6.57
CA PRO A 135 -3.96 18.11 -5.28
C PRO A 135 -4.40 17.13 -4.19
N TYR A 136 -4.99 16.00 -4.58
CA TYR A 136 -5.29 14.91 -3.66
C TYR A 136 -4.04 14.24 -3.08
N THR A 137 -3.00 14.01 -3.89
CA THR A 137 -1.74 13.42 -3.43
C THR A 137 -1.04 14.37 -2.46
N GLU A 138 -0.99 15.66 -2.77
CA GLU A 138 -0.48 16.69 -1.86
C GLU A 138 -1.24 16.67 -0.52
N ALA A 139 -2.57 16.59 -0.55
CA ALA A 139 -3.38 16.50 0.67
C ALA A 139 -3.08 15.25 1.51
N LEU A 140 -2.86 14.10 0.86
CA LEU A 140 -2.45 12.87 1.55
C LEU A 140 -1.07 13.01 2.18
N LEU A 141 -0.11 13.61 1.47
CA LEU A 141 1.24 13.82 1.98
C LEU A 141 1.24 14.79 3.17
N ALA A 142 0.48 15.89 3.08
CA ALA A 142 0.34 16.87 4.16
C ALA A 142 -0.41 16.35 5.40
N ALA A 143 -1.11 15.21 5.29
CA ALA A 143 -1.78 14.57 6.42
C ALA A 143 -0.86 13.61 7.19
N ALA A 144 0.30 13.25 6.64
CA ALA A 144 1.26 12.39 7.33
C ALA A 144 1.95 13.17 8.47
N PRO A 145 2.16 12.57 9.65
CA PRO A 145 2.84 13.24 10.74
C PRO A 145 4.30 13.55 10.38
N PRO A 146 4.81 14.75 10.72
CA PRO A 146 6.20 15.10 10.44
C PRO A 146 7.17 14.22 11.25
N PRO A 147 8.40 13.98 10.75
CA PRO A 147 9.40 13.19 11.46
C PRO A 147 9.85 13.86 12.77
N ASP A 148 9.84 15.20 12.79
CA ASP A 148 10.19 16.02 13.95
C ASP A 148 8.92 16.36 14.74
N PRO A 149 8.74 15.85 15.98
CA PRO A 149 7.56 16.11 16.78
C PRO A 149 7.41 17.59 17.19
N GLU A 150 8.47 18.39 17.12
CA GLU A 150 8.42 19.83 17.39
C GLU A 150 7.93 20.64 16.17
N ARG A 151 7.96 20.06 14.97
CA ARG A 151 7.38 20.68 13.77
C ARG A 151 5.87 20.52 13.80
N ARG A 152 5.17 21.64 13.95
CA ARG A 152 3.72 21.72 13.74
C ARG A 152 3.45 22.18 12.31
N GLU A 153 3.18 21.23 11.42
CA GLU A 153 2.61 21.55 10.13
C GLU A 153 1.09 21.72 10.26
N THR A 154 0.54 22.72 9.57
CA THR A 154 -0.91 22.95 9.56
C THR A 154 -1.53 21.96 8.58
N PRO A 155 -2.44 21.06 9.02
CA PRO A 155 -3.02 20.07 8.12
C PRO A 155 -3.74 20.73 6.96
N LEU A 156 -3.55 20.19 5.76
CA LEU A 156 -4.29 20.61 4.58
C LEU A 156 -5.73 20.11 4.70
N LEU A 157 -6.64 20.99 5.12
CA LEU A 157 -8.06 20.66 5.27
C LEU A 157 -8.73 20.55 3.90
N LEU A 158 -9.20 19.34 3.57
CA LEU A 158 -10.02 19.11 2.39
C LEU A 158 -11.50 19.39 2.69
N PRO A 159 -12.18 20.25 1.90
CA PRO A 159 -13.61 20.46 2.05
C PRO A 159 -14.41 19.22 1.63
N GLY A 160 -15.66 19.15 2.12
CA GLY A 160 -16.65 18.15 1.70
C GLY A 160 -16.34 16.71 2.11
N GLU A 161 -17.31 15.84 1.82
CA GLU A 161 -17.22 14.40 2.07
C GLU A 161 -16.66 13.64 0.85
N VAL A 162 -16.21 12.40 1.07
CA VAL A 162 -15.78 11.52 -0.01
C VAL A 162 -16.98 11.16 -0.88
N ALA A 163 -16.84 11.30 -2.19
CA ALA A 163 -17.90 10.93 -3.12
C ALA A 163 -18.19 9.42 -3.09
N ASP A 164 -19.45 9.06 -3.31
CA ASP A 164 -19.88 7.67 -3.46
C ASP A 164 -19.23 7.04 -4.71
N PRO A 165 -18.45 5.95 -4.58
CA PRO A 165 -17.91 5.22 -5.72
C PRO A 165 -18.95 4.67 -6.69
N ALA A 166 -20.17 4.41 -6.25
CA ALA A 166 -21.27 3.97 -7.11
C ALA A 166 -21.90 5.14 -7.91
N ALA A 167 -21.73 6.37 -7.43
CA ALA A 167 -22.27 7.59 -8.05
C ALA A 167 -21.23 8.73 -8.03
N PRO A 168 -20.10 8.58 -8.76
CA PRO A 168 -19.05 9.59 -8.77
C PRO A 168 -19.56 10.89 -9.40
N PRO A 169 -19.03 12.04 -8.97
CA PRO A 169 -19.40 13.33 -9.55
C PRO A 169 -18.97 13.38 -11.03
N PRO A 170 -19.64 14.19 -11.87
CA PRO A 170 -19.23 14.39 -13.26
C PRO A 170 -17.83 15.02 -13.32
N GLY A 171 -17.16 14.82 -14.45
CA GLY A 171 -15.80 15.34 -14.66
C GLY A 171 -14.74 14.70 -13.75
N CYS A 172 -13.85 15.51 -13.20
CA CYS A 172 -12.81 15.06 -12.27
C CYS A 172 -13.45 14.52 -10.98
N PRO A 173 -13.19 13.26 -10.57
CA PRO A 173 -13.78 12.67 -9.37
C PRO A 173 -13.48 13.45 -8.09
N PHE A 174 -12.34 14.15 -8.06
CA PHE A 174 -11.88 14.90 -6.89
C PHE A 174 -12.33 16.37 -6.88
N HIS A 175 -12.95 16.89 -7.95
CA HIS A 175 -13.30 18.31 -8.03
C HIS A 175 -14.16 18.84 -6.87
N PRO A 176 -15.08 18.07 -6.24
CA PRO A 176 -15.89 18.60 -5.13
C PRO A 176 -15.06 18.94 -3.88
N ARG A 177 -13.87 18.34 -3.76
CA ARG A 177 -12.95 18.51 -2.62
C ARG A 177 -11.66 19.24 -3.00
N CYS A 178 -11.47 19.52 -4.29
CA CYS A 178 -10.25 20.14 -4.80
C CYS A 178 -10.30 21.66 -4.62
N ARG A 179 -9.35 22.23 -3.88
CA ARG A 179 -9.19 23.69 -3.72
C ARG A 179 -8.82 24.44 -5.02
N HIS A 180 -8.39 23.70 -6.04
CA HIS A 180 -8.01 24.20 -7.36
C HIS A 180 -9.06 23.87 -8.44
N ALA A 181 -10.25 23.42 -8.07
CA ALA A 181 -11.27 23.05 -9.05
C ALA A 181 -11.66 24.23 -9.95
N GLN A 182 -11.60 24.02 -11.27
CA GLN A 182 -12.09 24.94 -12.30
C GLN A 182 -13.35 24.37 -12.97
N GLU A 183 -13.97 25.14 -13.87
CA GLU A 183 -15.19 24.72 -14.55
C GLU A 183 -15.00 23.43 -15.37
N THR A 184 -13.87 23.31 -16.09
CA THR A 184 -13.53 22.08 -16.83
C THR A 184 -13.45 20.83 -15.93
N CYS A 185 -13.06 21.00 -14.65
CA CYS A 185 -13.01 19.89 -13.70
C CYS A 185 -14.41 19.34 -13.35
N ARG A 186 -15.47 20.13 -13.55
CA ARG A 186 -16.86 19.73 -13.25
C ARG A 186 -17.52 19.00 -14.41
N SER A 187 -17.07 19.26 -15.63
CA SER A 187 -17.68 18.73 -16.87
C SER A 187 -16.86 17.61 -17.51
N GLU A 188 -15.52 17.65 -17.40
CA GLU A 188 -14.62 16.77 -18.14
C GLU A 188 -13.74 15.93 -17.22
N VAL A 189 -13.65 14.63 -17.50
CA VAL A 189 -12.78 13.71 -16.79
C VAL A 189 -11.36 13.91 -17.32
N PRO A 190 -10.38 14.31 -16.50
CA PRO A 190 -8.99 14.39 -16.94
C PRO A 190 -8.49 13.01 -17.36
N VAL A 191 -7.69 12.97 -18.43
CA VAL A 191 -7.02 11.74 -18.85
C VAL A 191 -5.76 11.52 -18.01
N LEU A 192 -5.47 10.27 -17.69
CA LEU A 192 -4.19 9.92 -17.07
C LEU A 192 -3.08 10.09 -18.12
N ARG A 193 -2.28 11.14 -17.99
CA ARG A 193 -1.20 11.48 -18.94
C ARG A 193 0.14 11.56 -18.24
N GLU A 194 1.20 11.31 -18.99
CA GLU A 194 2.57 11.43 -18.50
C GLU A 194 3.04 12.88 -18.57
N ILE A 195 3.45 13.44 -17.44
CA ILE A 195 3.97 14.83 -17.33
C ILE A 195 5.49 14.88 -17.23
N ALA A 196 6.10 13.76 -16.81
CA ALA A 196 7.54 13.55 -16.75
C ALA A 196 7.81 12.04 -16.83
N PRO A 197 9.03 11.59 -17.19
CA PRO A 197 9.33 10.16 -17.33
C PRO A 197 8.92 9.34 -16.11
N GLY A 198 7.98 8.41 -16.31
CA GLY A 198 7.42 7.54 -15.28
C GLY A 198 6.42 8.20 -14.32
N HIS A 199 6.07 9.47 -14.53
CA HIS A 199 5.13 10.24 -13.69
C HIS A 199 3.87 10.57 -14.48
N GLN A 200 2.79 9.87 -14.15
CA GLN A 200 1.48 10.03 -14.78
C GLN A 200 0.50 10.66 -13.79
N VAL A 201 -0.37 11.53 -14.30
CA VAL A 201 -1.35 12.24 -13.49
C VAL A 201 -2.64 12.44 -14.28
N SER A 202 -3.77 12.34 -13.58
CA SER A 202 -5.10 12.62 -14.08
C SER A 202 -5.60 13.93 -13.49
N CYS A 203 -5.07 15.05 -14.01
CA CYS A 203 -5.45 16.40 -13.60
C CYS A 203 -5.36 17.37 -14.80
N HIS A 204 -6.36 18.23 -14.94
CA HIS A 204 -6.37 19.28 -15.97
C HIS A 204 -5.27 20.33 -15.75
N LEU A 205 -4.90 20.57 -14.48
CA LEU A 205 -3.98 21.65 -14.08
C LEU A 205 -2.58 21.14 -13.72
N ALA A 206 -2.23 19.91 -14.11
CA ALA A 206 -0.96 19.29 -13.70
C ALA A 206 0.29 20.08 -14.11
N ASP A 207 0.25 20.81 -15.24
CA ASP A 207 1.39 21.60 -15.71
C ASP A 207 1.42 23.02 -15.10
N GLU A 208 0.34 23.45 -14.44
CA GLU A 208 0.17 24.81 -13.90
C GLU A 208 0.37 24.86 -12.38
N LEU A 209 0.04 23.78 -11.68
CA LEU A 209 0.08 23.73 -10.23
C LEU A 209 1.50 23.47 -9.71
N ASN A 210 1.92 24.27 -8.73
CA ASN A 210 3.11 24.03 -7.94
C ASN A 210 2.68 23.52 -6.55
N LEU A 211 2.65 22.20 -6.39
CA LEU A 211 2.19 21.52 -5.17
C LEU A 211 3.35 21.19 -4.24
N GLN A 212 3.09 21.10 -2.94
CA GLN A 212 4.12 20.83 -1.94
C GLN A 212 4.22 19.33 -1.61
N GLY A 213 5.40 18.75 -1.81
CA GLY A 213 5.73 17.41 -1.34
C GLY A 213 6.20 17.39 0.13
N MET A 214 6.51 16.19 0.64
CA MET A 214 7.23 16.04 1.90
C MET A 214 8.71 16.40 1.70
N GLN A 215 9.23 17.31 2.52
CA GLN A 215 10.68 17.61 2.61
C GLN A 215 11.41 16.59 3.47
#